data_AF-A0A0F9IXN6-F1
#
_entry.id   AF-A0A0F9IXN6-F1
#
_cell.length_a   1.000
_cell.length_b   1.000
_cell.length_c   1.000
_cell.angle_alpha   90.00
_cell.angle_beta   90.00
_cell.angle_gamma   90.00
#
_symmetry.space_group_name_H-M   'P 1'
#
loop_
_entity.id
_entity.type
_entity.pdbx_description
1 polymer ?
#
loop_
_entity_poly.entity_id
_entity_poly.type
_entity_poly.pdbx_seq_one_letter_code
_entity_poly.pdbx_strand_id
1 'polypeptide(L)'
;MKRNGKNINCKICKKGFYVSKSRFKRTACSRNCSLINLKNHIKINGAWNKGLKKETDERVMSYTINSTKSRKGNVYPHMLIKGRPSKKKGTRLSIEQRIKISLSKSGDKEFITFKNKLVKRIRMNKKYLEWRSNVFKRDNYHCQHCGEKGYLEAHHIYPFRKIILDFRIINLNQALNCKVLWDEGNGITYCGPCHILLDKNIGKGLIKSRRI
;
A
#
# COMPACT_ATOMS: atom_id res chain seq x y z
N MET A 1 -21.76 21.57 -35.95
CA MET A 1 -22.24 21.67 -34.56
C MET A 1 -21.47 22.76 -33.81
N LYS A 2 -22.11 23.88 -33.44
CA LYS A 2 -21.45 24.94 -32.66
C LYS A 2 -21.17 24.42 -31.24
N ARG A 3 -19.92 24.53 -30.79
CA ARG A 3 -19.50 24.11 -29.44
C ARG A 3 -20.15 25.05 -28.41
N ASN A 4 -21.17 24.56 -27.71
CA ASN A 4 -21.89 25.33 -26.68
C ASN A 4 -21.07 25.46 -25.38
N GLY A 5 -20.09 26.36 -25.39
CA GLY A 5 -19.24 26.68 -24.24
C GLY A 5 -18.62 28.06 -24.34
N LYS A 6 -17.76 28.39 -23.37
CA LYS A 6 -17.06 29.68 -23.33
C LYS A 6 -15.60 29.51 -22.93
N ASN A 7 -14.75 30.44 -23.36
CA ASN A 7 -13.39 30.54 -22.85
C ASN A 7 -13.39 31.38 -21.57
N ILE A 8 -12.72 30.89 -20.53
CA ILE A 8 -12.55 31.60 -19.25
C ILE A 8 -11.07 31.55 -18.83
N ASN A 9 -10.66 32.47 -17.97
CA ASN A 9 -9.28 32.50 -17.46
C ASN A 9 -9.17 31.73 -16.14
N CYS A 10 -8.09 30.96 -16.00
CA CYS A 10 -7.78 30.24 -14.77
C CYS A 10 -7.53 31.22 -13.63
N LYS A 11 -8.18 31.03 -12.47
CA LYS A 11 -7.95 31.91 -11.30
C LYS A 11 -6.53 31.83 -10.74
N ILE A 12 -5.81 30.73 -11.01
CA ILE A 12 -4.46 30.46 -10.49
C ILE A 12 -3.38 30.91 -11.46
N CYS A 13 -3.30 30.33 -12.67
CA CYS A 13 -2.24 30.65 -13.63
C CYS A 13 -2.64 31.68 -14.69
N LYS A 14 -3.84 32.26 -14.60
CA LYS A 14 -4.41 33.26 -15.54
C LYS A 14 -4.54 32.83 -17.01
N LYS A 15 -4.08 31.63 -17.38
CA LYS A 15 -4.24 31.05 -18.72
C LYS A 15 -5.72 30.88 -19.11
N GLY A 16 -6.06 31.29 -20.32
CA GLY A 16 -7.37 31.06 -20.94
C GLY A 16 -7.60 29.58 -21.27
N PHE A 17 -8.80 29.07 -21.00
CA PHE A 17 -9.19 27.70 -21.33
C PHE A 17 -10.69 27.60 -21.63
N TYR A 18 -11.04 26.67 -22.52
CA TYR A 18 -12.42 26.40 -22.91
C TYR A 18 -13.15 25.57 -21.86
N VAL A 19 -14.39 25.93 -21.54
CA VAL A 19 -15.32 25.15 -20.71
C VAL A 19 -16.64 24.88 -21.44
N SER A 20 -17.09 23.63 -21.37
CA SER A 20 -18.43 23.22 -21.81
C SER A 20 -19.51 23.81 -20.90
N LYS A 21 -20.76 23.93 -21.38
CA LYS A 21 -21.93 24.40 -20.59
C LYS A 21 -22.06 23.72 -19.23
N SER A 22 -21.86 22.39 -19.18
CA SER A 22 -21.88 21.59 -17.94
C SER A 22 -20.79 21.94 -16.92
N ARG A 23 -19.74 22.67 -17.33
CA ARG A 23 -18.56 22.97 -16.51
C ARG A 23 -18.33 24.47 -16.33
N PHE A 24 -19.34 25.32 -16.53
CA PHE A 24 -19.22 26.78 -16.37
C PHE A 24 -18.80 27.24 -14.96
N LYS A 25 -19.00 26.42 -13.93
CA LYS A 25 -18.54 26.69 -12.55
C LYS A 25 -17.04 26.43 -12.33
N ARG A 26 -16.34 25.83 -13.30
CA ARG A 26 -14.91 25.49 -13.18
C ARG A 26 -14.05 26.75 -13.14
N THR A 27 -13.10 26.82 -12.21
CA THR A 27 -12.23 28.01 -12.01
C THR A 27 -10.76 27.76 -12.34
N ALA A 28 -10.36 26.51 -12.58
CA ALA A 28 -8.99 26.09 -12.81
C ALA A 28 -8.81 25.34 -14.15
N CYS A 29 -7.77 25.68 -14.91
CA CYS A 29 -7.52 25.08 -16.23
C CYS A 29 -7.07 23.61 -16.16
N SER A 30 -6.39 23.21 -15.08
CA SER A 30 -5.84 21.85 -14.89
C SER A 30 -6.09 21.32 -13.47
N ARG A 31 -5.87 20.02 -13.27
CA ARG A 31 -5.93 19.39 -11.94
C ARG A 31 -4.90 20.02 -11.00
N ASN A 32 -3.69 20.31 -11.49
CA ASN A 32 -2.65 20.97 -10.70
C ASN A 32 -3.07 22.37 -10.23
N CYS A 33 -3.62 23.19 -11.13
CA CYS A 33 -4.14 24.49 -10.72
C CYS A 33 -5.34 24.37 -9.76
N SER A 34 -6.18 23.35 -9.91
CA SER A 34 -7.26 23.08 -8.95
C SER A 34 -6.74 22.70 -7.57
N LEU A 35 -5.64 21.94 -7.49
CA LEU A 35 -5.00 21.53 -6.23
C LEU A 35 -4.29 22.70 -5.53
N ILE A 36 -3.66 23.60 -6.30
CA ILE A 36 -3.08 24.83 -5.74
C ILE A 36 -4.19 25.71 -5.14
N ASN A 37 -5.33 25.84 -5.83
CA ASN A 37 -6.47 26.56 -5.30
C ASN A 37 -6.99 25.94 -3.98
N LEU A 38 -7.05 24.60 -3.90
CA LEU A 38 -7.41 23.88 -2.68
C LEU A 38 -6.42 24.15 -1.54
N LYS A 39 -5.11 24.13 -1.80
CA LYS A 39 -4.09 24.44 -0.80
C LYS A 39 -4.17 25.87 -0.28
N ASN A 40 -4.42 26.85 -1.15
CA ASN A 40 -4.56 28.26 -0.75
C ASN A 40 -5.86 28.55 0.03
N HIS A 41 -6.87 27.68 -0.08
CA HIS A 41 -8.09 27.74 0.74
C HIS A 41 -7.99 26.96 2.06
N ILE A 42 -6.91 26.23 2.33
CA ILE A 42 -6.63 25.72 3.68
C ILE A 42 -6.14 26.91 4.51
N LYS A 43 -7.07 27.73 4.97
CA LYS A 43 -6.84 28.47 6.22
C LYS A 43 -6.57 27.40 7.27
N ILE A 44 -5.37 27.37 7.86
CA ILE A 44 -5.13 26.67 9.12
C ILE A 44 -5.82 27.48 10.22
N ASN A 45 -7.13 27.64 10.12
CA ASN A 45 -7.94 27.93 11.27
C ASN A 45 -8.38 26.55 11.74
N GLY A 46 -8.00 26.16 12.95
CA GLY A 46 -8.61 25.02 13.61
C GLY A 46 -10.13 25.11 13.44
N ALA A 47 -10.80 23.96 13.39
CA ALA A 47 -12.26 23.92 13.20
C ALA A 47 -12.92 25.02 14.04
N TRP A 48 -13.81 25.82 13.47
CA TRP A 48 -14.31 27.05 14.10
C TRP A 48 -14.95 26.83 15.49
N ASN A 49 -15.29 25.59 15.79
CA ASN A 49 -15.85 25.09 17.04
C ASN A 49 -14.80 24.50 18.01
N LYS A 50 -13.51 24.51 17.67
CA LYS A 50 -12.45 23.91 18.46
C LYS A 50 -12.25 24.73 19.75
N GLY A 51 -12.64 24.15 20.88
CA GLY A 51 -12.58 24.78 22.20
C GLY A 51 -13.92 25.36 22.69
N LEU A 52 -14.95 25.41 21.85
CA LEU A 52 -16.28 25.91 22.21
C LEU A 52 -17.18 24.73 22.64
N LYS A 53 -17.81 24.86 23.82
CA LYS A 53 -18.76 23.87 24.32
C LYS A 53 -20.19 24.28 23.97
N LYS A 54 -21.11 23.31 23.95
CA LYS A 54 -22.53 23.54 23.62
C LYS A 54 -23.21 24.45 24.63
N GLU A 55 -22.80 24.37 25.88
CA GLU A 55 -23.36 25.17 26.97
C GLU A 55 -22.93 26.64 26.88
N THR A 56 -21.83 26.92 26.17
CA THR A 56 -21.17 28.23 26.16
C THR A 56 -21.24 28.97 24.83
N ASP A 57 -21.61 28.31 23.72
CA ASP A 57 -21.73 28.95 22.40
C ASP A 57 -22.99 28.49 21.66
N GLU A 58 -23.90 29.44 21.45
CA GLU A 58 -25.22 29.21 20.83
C GLU A 58 -25.12 28.70 19.38
N ARG A 59 -24.02 28.97 18.66
CA ARG A 59 -23.82 28.47 17.29
C ARG A 59 -23.47 26.99 17.31
N VAL A 60 -22.70 26.55 18.30
CA VAL A 60 -22.41 25.12 18.52
C VAL A 60 -23.66 24.38 19.01
N MET A 61 -24.47 25.02 19.85
CA MET A 61 -25.76 24.49 20.31
C MET A 61 -26.77 24.33 19.15
N SER A 62 -26.97 25.38 18.35
CA SER A 62 -27.88 25.36 17.20
C SER A 62 -27.44 24.39 16.10
N TYR A 63 -26.14 24.25 15.83
CA TYR A 63 -25.62 23.22 14.92
C TYR A 63 -25.95 21.80 15.41
N THR A 64 -25.85 21.57 16.72
CA THR A 64 -26.22 20.29 17.34
C THR A 64 -27.72 20.01 17.18
N ILE A 65 -28.57 20.99 17.47
CA ILE A 65 -30.03 20.91 17.35
C ILE A 65 -30.47 20.73 15.89
N ASN A 66 -29.81 21.37 14.94
CA ASN A 66 -30.09 21.22 13.51
C ASN A 66 -29.59 19.88 12.96
N SER A 67 -28.49 19.33 13.50
CA SER A 67 -28.02 17.98 13.17
C SER A 67 -28.97 16.89 13.67
N THR A 68 -29.64 17.11 14.81
CA THR A 68 -30.65 16.17 15.34
C THR A 68 -31.97 16.29 14.58
N LYS A 69 -32.37 17.51 14.14
CA LYS A 69 -33.50 17.71 13.22
C LYS A 69 -33.26 17.05 11.84
N SER A 70 -32.06 17.20 11.28
CA SER A 70 -31.69 16.58 9.98
C SER A 70 -31.67 15.04 10.03
N ARG A 71 -31.55 14.44 11.22
CA ARG A 71 -31.62 12.99 11.44
C ARG A 71 -33.04 12.45 11.60
N LYS A 72 -34.06 13.30 11.76
CA LYS A 72 -35.46 12.88 11.91
C LYS A 72 -36.19 12.61 10.58
N GLY A 73 -35.56 12.83 9.42
CA GLY A 73 -36.27 12.80 8.12
C GLY A 73 -35.66 11.99 6.97
N ASN A 74 -34.46 11.40 7.08
CA ASN A 74 -33.86 10.65 5.98
C ASN A 74 -33.55 9.20 6.36
N VAL A 75 -34.50 8.31 6.06
CA VAL A 75 -34.27 6.87 6.08
C VAL A 75 -33.52 6.49 4.80
N TYR A 76 -32.19 6.41 4.87
CA TYR A 76 -31.39 5.78 3.82
C TYR A 76 -31.53 4.25 3.95
N PRO A 77 -32.10 3.53 2.97
CA PRO A 77 -32.41 2.10 3.13
C PRO A 77 -31.18 1.17 3.24
N HIS A 78 -29.98 1.67 2.92
CA HIS A 78 -28.80 0.81 2.77
C HIS A 78 -27.79 0.87 3.93
N MET A 79 -27.99 1.73 4.94
CA MET A 79 -27.09 1.79 6.10
C MET A 79 -27.77 1.21 7.34
N LEU A 80 -27.59 -0.10 7.48
CA LEU A 80 -27.62 -0.91 8.70
C LEU A 80 -27.89 -0.12 9.99
N ILE A 81 -29.03 -0.42 10.62
CA ILE A 81 -29.36 -0.06 12.00
C ILE A 81 -28.13 -0.36 12.88
N LYS A 82 -27.45 0.68 13.39
CA LYS A 82 -26.35 0.51 14.35
C LYS A 82 -26.88 -0.33 15.53
N GLY A 83 -26.24 -1.47 15.77
CA GLY A 83 -26.62 -2.38 16.87
C GLY A 83 -27.40 -3.63 16.45
N ARG A 84 -27.92 -3.73 15.21
CA ARG A 84 -28.47 -5.01 14.73
C ARG A 84 -27.33 -5.90 14.23
N PRO A 85 -27.13 -7.09 14.84
CA PRO A 85 -26.19 -8.05 14.29
C PRO A 85 -26.63 -8.45 12.87
N SER A 86 -25.66 -8.68 11.98
CA SER A 86 -25.94 -9.25 10.65
C SER A 86 -26.85 -10.47 10.80
N LYS A 87 -27.81 -10.67 9.88
CA LYS A 87 -28.64 -11.91 9.85
C LYS A 87 -27.81 -13.20 9.83
N LYS A 88 -26.51 -13.09 9.48
CA LYS A 88 -25.54 -14.19 9.47
C LYS A 88 -24.66 -14.28 10.73
N LYS A 89 -24.84 -13.39 11.70
CA LYS A 89 -24.09 -13.41 12.96
C LYS A 89 -24.64 -14.55 13.81
N GLY A 90 -23.81 -15.55 14.12
CA GLY A 90 -24.21 -16.74 14.88
C GLY A 90 -24.69 -17.93 14.04
N THR A 91 -25.04 -17.73 12.76
CA THR A 91 -25.37 -18.84 11.86
C THR A 91 -24.09 -19.59 11.46
N ARG A 92 -24.03 -20.90 11.72
CA ARG A 92 -22.94 -21.76 11.23
C ARG A 92 -23.16 -22.06 9.76
N LEU A 93 -22.14 -21.85 8.94
CA LEU A 93 -22.15 -22.25 7.53
C LEU A 93 -22.34 -23.77 7.42
N SER A 94 -23.10 -24.21 6.42
CA SER A 94 -23.26 -25.63 6.14
C SER A 94 -21.90 -26.26 5.76
N ILE A 95 -21.81 -27.58 5.90
CA ILE A 95 -20.60 -28.33 5.51
C ILE A 95 -20.28 -28.06 4.04
N GLU A 96 -21.26 -28.11 3.14
CA GLU A 96 -21.10 -27.81 1.72
C GLU A 96 -20.65 -26.37 1.44
N GLN A 97 -21.21 -25.39 2.13
CA GLN A 97 -20.81 -23.99 1.98
C GLN A 97 -19.36 -23.78 2.46
N ARG A 98 -18.95 -24.44 3.55
CA ARG A 98 -17.57 -24.43 4.03
C ARG A 98 -16.62 -25.05 3.01
N ILE A 99 -16.99 -26.21 2.45
CA ILE A 99 -16.21 -26.90 1.41
C ILE A 99 -16.08 -26.01 0.16
N LYS A 100 -17.17 -25.41 -0.32
CA LYS A 100 -17.17 -24.50 -1.49
C LYS A 100 -16.29 -23.27 -1.28
N ILE A 101 -16.35 -22.66 -0.10
CA ILE A 101 -15.47 -21.53 0.27
C ILE A 101 -14.00 -21.98 0.33
N SER A 102 -13.74 -23.16 0.90
CA SER A 102 -12.39 -23.75 0.96
C SER A 102 -11.82 -23.95 -0.45
N LEU A 103 -12.53 -24.70 -1.30
CA LEU A 103 -12.13 -24.98 -2.68
C LEU A 103 -11.93 -23.72 -3.52
N SER A 104 -12.80 -22.70 -3.37
CA SER A 104 -12.64 -21.40 -4.06
C SER A 104 -11.37 -20.62 -3.64
N LYS A 105 -10.85 -20.92 -2.44
CA LYS A 105 -9.59 -20.37 -1.93
C LYS A 105 -8.38 -21.26 -2.25
N SER A 106 -8.59 -22.44 -2.80
CA SER A 106 -7.58 -23.46 -3.10
C SER A 106 -7.30 -23.59 -4.61
N GLY A 107 -7.14 -22.48 -5.33
CA GLY A 107 -6.29 -22.51 -6.54
C GLY A 107 -4.81 -22.75 -6.17
N ASP A 108 -3.85 -22.51 -7.07
CA ASP A 108 -2.37 -22.60 -6.87
C ASP A 108 -1.79 -21.87 -5.61
N LYS A 109 -2.65 -21.26 -4.81
CA LYS A 109 -2.42 -20.77 -3.45
C LYS A 109 -1.83 -21.80 -2.50
N GLU A 110 -2.09 -23.11 -2.63
CA GLU A 110 -1.42 -24.10 -1.77
C GLU A 110 0.09 -24.11 -2.00
N PHE A 111 0.54 -24.12 -3.25
CA PHE A 111 1.95 -24.06 -3.62
C PHE A 111 2.62 -22.73 -3.21
N ILE A 112 1.92 -21.60 -3.38
CA ILE A 112 2.41 -20.28 -2.97
C ILE A 112 2.47 -20.15 -1.44
N THR A 113 1.46 -20.65 -0.72
CA THR A 113 1.39 -20.58 0.75
C THR A 113 2.41 -21.52 1.40
N PHE A 114 2.59 -22.72 0.84
CA PHE A 114 3.63 -23.67 1.25
C PHE A 114 5.03 -23.07 1.07
N LYS A 115 5.30 -22.44 -0.07
CA LYS A 115 6.55 -21.71 -0.32
C LYS A 115 6.77 -20.57 0.67
N ASN A 116 5.73 -19.80 1.02
CA ASN A 116 5.86 -18.72 2.02
C ASN A 116 6.20 -19.26 3.42
N LYS A 117 5.62 -20.39 3.84
CA LYS A 117 5.99 -21.06 5.10
C LYS A 117 7.43 -21.56 5.08
N LEU A 118 7.86 -22.18 3.97
CA LEU A 118 9.22 -22.67 3.79
C LEU A 118 10.24 -21.53 3.80
N VAL A 119 10.02 -20.46 3.03
CA VAL A 119 10.88 -19.27 2.99
C VAL A 119 11.06 -18.69 4.39
N LYS A 120 9.98 -18.57 5.15
CA LYS A 120 10.02 -18.11 6.54
C LYS A 120 10.89 -19.02 7.41
N ARG A 121 10.72 -20.34 7.33
CA ARG A 121 11.54 -21.31 8.07
C ARG A 121 13.02 -21.23 7.72
N ILE A 122 13.35 -21.06 6.44
CA ILE A 122 14.74 -20.90 5.98
C ILE A 122 15.37 -19.65 6.59
N ARG A 123 14.67 -18.50 6.54
CA ARG A 123 15.18 -17.21 7.06
C ARG A 123 15.24 -17.14 8.60
N MET A 124 14.49 -17.99 9.30
CA MET A 124 14.51 -18.07 10.76
C MET A 124 15.53 -19.10 11.29
N ASN A 125 16.18 -19.87 10.43
CA ASN A 125 17.14 -20.88 10.85
C ASN A 125 18.48 -20.25 11.25
N LYS A 126 19.19 -20.88 12.19
CA LYS A 126 20.58 -20.58 12.59
C LYS A 126 21.51 -20.38 11.39
N LYS A 127 21.43 -21.23 10.36
CA LYS A 127 22.30 -21.14 9.17
C LYS A 127 22.13 -19.82 8.40
N TYR A 128 20.90 -19.28 8.36
CA TYR A 128 20.66 -17.97 7.76
C TYR A 128 21.23 -16.83 8.62
N LEU A 129 21.13 -16.94 9.94
CA LEU A 129 21.71 -15.96 10.86
C LEU A 129 23.25 -15.93 10.74
N GLU A 130 23.86 -17.10 10.61
CA GLU A 130 25.30 -17.26 10.38
C GLU A 130 25.72 -16.67 9.04
N TRP A 131 25.09 -17.08 7.94
CA TRP A 131 25.34 -16.51 6.61
C TRP A 131 25.20 -14.99 6.60
N ARG A 132 24.11 -14.45 7.18
CA ARG A 132 23.90 -12.99 7.29
C ARG A 132 25.01 -12.31 8.08
N SER A 133 25.44 -12.92 9.18
CA SER A 133 26.52 -12.38 10.02
C SER A 133 27.85 -12.38 9.28
N ASN A 134 28.15 -13.42 8.50
CA ASN A 134 29.39 -13.51 7.72
C ASN A 134 29.41 -12.48 6.59
N VAL A 135 28.30 -12.31 5.86
CA VAL A 135 28.15 -11.26 4.84
C VAL A 135 28.39 -9.88 5.46
N PHE A 136 27.82 -9.60 6.63
CA PHE A 136 28.05 -8.33 7.33
C PHE A 136 29.49 -8.14 7.77
N LYS A 137 30.12 -9.17 8.34
CA LYS A 137 31.54 -9.12 8.75
C LYS A 137 32.46 -8.85 7.56
N ARG A 138 32.26 -9.57 6.44
CA ARG A 138 33.01 -9.36 5.20
C ARG A 138 32.87 -7.94 4.69
N ASP A 139 31.65 -7.42 4.72
CA ASP A 139 31.31 -6.06 4.27
C ASP A 139 31.64 -4.99 5.33
N ASN A 140 32.37 -5.36 6.38
CA ASN A 140 32.75 -4.53 7.52
C ASN A 140 31.57 -3.79 8.18
N TYR A 141 30.35 -4.33 8.10
CA TYR A 141 29.13 -3.66 8.55
C TYR A 141 28.90 -2.28 7.89
N HIS A 142 29.19 -2.16 6.59
CA HIS A 142 28.86 -0.99 5.78
C HIS A 142 28.00 -1.38 4.59
N CYS A 143 27.13 -0.47 4.17
CA CYS A 143 26.41 -0.59 2.90
C CYS A 143 27.42 -0.61 1.73
N GLN A 144 27.39 -1.64 0.89
CA GLN A 144 28.32 -1.77 -0.24
C GLN A 144 27.98 -0.85 -1.42
N HIS A 145 26.82 -0.19 -1.40
CA HIS A 145 26.46 0.81 -2.42
C HIS A 145 26.87 2.24 -2.02
N CYS A 146 26.71 2.61 -0.75
CA CYS A 146 26.88 4.01 -0.32
C CYS A 146 27.83 4.21 0.87
N GLY A 147 28.39 3.13 1.45
CA GLY A 147 29.30 3.18 2.58
C GLY A 147 28.65 3.44 3.95
N GLU A 148 27.36 3.74 4.02
CA GLU A 148 26.68 4.08 5.28
C GLU A 148 26.65 2.91 6.28
N LYS A 149 26.70 3.26 7.57
CA LYS A 149 26.51 2.35 8.70
C LYS A 149 25.09 2.45 9.25
N GLY A 150 24.65 1.45 10.03
CA GLY A 150 23.39 1.49 10.76
C GLY A 150 22.49 0.29 10.49
N TYR A 151 21.24 0.54 10.08
CA TYR A 151 20.30 -0.53 9.77
C TYR A 151 20.61 -1.15 8.41
N LEU A 152 21.23 -2.33 8.46
CA LEU A 152 21.70 -3.06 7.29
C LEU A 152 20.89 -4.34 7.03
N GLU A 153 20.77 -4.67 5.76
CA GLU A 153 20.13 -5.87 5.25
C GLU A 153 21.10 -6.63 4.35
N ALA A 154 21.14 -7.96 4.51
CA ALA A 154 21.87 -8.84 3.61
C ALA A 154 20.95 -9.19 2.44
N HIS A 155 21.35 -8.81 1.24
CA HIS A 155 20.67 -9.10 -0.01
C HIS A 155 21.38 -10.25 -0.73
N HIS A 156 20.60 -11.15 -1.34
CA HIS A 156 21.13 -12.19 -2.21
C HIS A 156 21.29 -11.65 -3.63
N ILE A 157 22.51 -11.64 -4.17
CA ILE A 157 22.82 -11.18 -5.55
C ILE A 157 22.05 -12.03 -6.57
N TYR A 158 22.13 -13.35 -6.45
CA TYR A 158 21.24 -14.29 -7.11
C TYR A 158 19.97 -14.45 -6.25
N PRO A 159 18.82 -13.89 -6.67
CA PRO A 159 17.71 -13.67 -5.76
C PRO A 159 17.24 -14.95 -5.06
N PHE A 160 17.02 -14.86 -3.75
CA PHE A 160 16.55 -15.97 -2.91
C PHE A 160 15.40 -16.75 -3.56
N ARG A 161 14.40 -16.04 -4.11
CA ARG A 161 13.24 -16.68 -4.75
C ARG A 161 13.61 -17.46 -6.02
N LYS A 162 14.58 -16.99 -6.81
CA LYS A 162 15.07 -17.72 -7.98
C LYS A 162 15.77 -19.01 -7.55
N ILE A 163 16.63 -18.96 -6.53
CA ILE A 163 17.27 -20.17 -5.96
C ILE A 163 16.23 -21.23 -5.59
N ILE A 164 15.17 -20.85 -4.86
CA ILE A 164 14.13 -21.80 -4.48
C ILE A 164 13.44 -22.44 -5.71
N LEU A 165 13.27 -21.68 -6.79
CA LEU A 165 12.61 -22.15 -8.01
C LEU A 165 13.52 -23.06 -8.83
N ASP A 166 14.74 -22.61 -9.13
CA ASP A 166 15.65 -23.29 -10.05
C ASP A 166 16.15 -24.61 -9.45
N PHE A 167 16.42 -24.61 -8.14
CA PHE A 167 16.84 -25.81 -7.40
C PHE A 167 15.66 -26.62 -6.86
N ARG A 168 14.42 -26.25 -7.22
CA ARG A 168 13.18 -26.96 -6.84
C ARG A 168 13.12 -27.27 -5.34
N ILE A 169 13.49 -26.32 -4.50
CA ILE A 169 13.55 -26.51 -3.05
C ILE A 169 12.12 -26.52 -2.50
N ILE A 170 11.70 -27.69 -2.01
CA ILE A 170 10.37 -27.94 -1.45
C ILE A 170 10.40 -28.13 0.08
N ASN A 171 11.55 -28.34 0.69
CA ASN A 171 11.63 -28.50 2.15
C ASN A 171 12.90 -27.89 2.76
N LEU A 172 12.95 -27.83 4.08
CA LEU A 172 14.05 -27.19 4.81
C LEU A 172 15.37 -27.93 4.63
N ASN A 173 15.36 -29.26 4.60
CA ASN A 173 16.58 -30.06 4.45
C ASN A 173 17.27 -29.80 3.09
N GLN A 174 16.47 -29.73 2.01
CA GLN A 174 16.97 -29.33 0.69
C GLN A 174 17.56 -27.91 0.70
N ALA A 175 16.91 -26.97 1.37
CA ALA A 175 17.44 -25.61 1.53
C ALA A 175 18.78 -25.62 2.26
N LEU A 176 18.91 -26.38 3.35
CA LEU A 176 20.15 -26.48 4.13
C LEU A 176 21.31 -27.07 3.33
N ASN A 177 21.03 -27.97 2.39
CA ASN A 177 22.00 -28.58 1.50
C ASN A 177 22.26 -27.78 0.21
N CYS A 178 21.51 -26.70 -0.05
CA CYS A 178 21.70 -25.85 -1.22
C CYS A 178 22.88 -24.90 -1.00
N LYS A 179 24.04 -25.20 -1.60
CA LYS A 179 25.27 -24.39 -1.45
C LYS A 179 25.08 -22.93 -1.87
N VAL A 180 24.43 -22.68 -3.01
CA VAL A 180 24.21 -21.33 -3.58
C VAL A 180 23.41 -20.41 -2.64
N LEU A 181 22.53 -20.99 -1.81
CA LEU A 181 21.72 -20.24 -0.85
C LEU A 181 22.57 -19.65 0.30
N TRP A 182 23.68 -20.32 0.62
CA TRP A 182 24.56 -20.02 1.75
C TRP A 182 25.94 -19.53 1.32
N ASP A 183 26.12 -19.30 0.02
CA ASP A 183 27.35 -18.72 -0.50
C ASP A 183 27.45 -17.26 -0.06
N GLU A 184 28.53 -16.93 0.62
CA GLU A 184 28.82 -15.55 1.06
C GLU A 184 29.06 -14.65 -0.15
N GLY A 185 29.68 -15.16 -1.22
CA GLY A 185 29.87 -14.43 -2.48
C GLY A 185 28.55 -14.07 -3.15
N ASN A 186 27.48 -14.80 -2.84
CA ASN A 186 26.12 -14.50 -3.27
C ASN A 186 25.38 -13.53 -2.33
N GLY A 187 26.01 -13.07 -1.25
CA GLY A 187 25.48 -12.06 -0.34
C GLY A 187 26.11 -10.69 -0.55
N ILE A 188 25.34 -9.63 -0.33
CA ILE A 188 25.82 -8.24 -0.31
C ILE A 188 25.04 -7.42 0.72
N THR A 189 25.73 -6.54 1.43
CA THR A 189 25.13 -5.69 2.47
C THR A 189 24.63 -4.37 1.90
N TYR A 190 23.38 -4.02 2.18
CA TYR A 190 22.81 -2.72 1.84
C TYR A 190 22.13 -2.06 3.04
N CYS A 191 22.14 -0.73 3.07
CA CYS A 191 21.22 0.03 3.91
C CYS A 191 19.79 -0.02 3.33
N GLY A 192 18.78 0.18 4.17
CA GLY A 192 17.37 0.14 3.75
C GLY A 192 17.05 0.96 2.47
N PRO A 193 17.50 2.23 2.34
CA PRO A 193 17.29 3.03 1.14
C PRO A 193 17.89 2.41 -0.14
N CYS A 194 19.14 1.94 -0.07
CA CYS A 194 19.82 1.31 -1.21
C CYS A 194 19.16 -0.03 -1.58
N HIS A 195 18.75 -0.81 -0.58
CA HIS A 195 18.05 -2.08 -0.80
C HIS A 195 16.72 -1.88 -1.54
N ILE A 196 15.92 -0.88 -1.12
CA ILE A 196 14.67 -0.51 -1.81
C ILE A 196 14.93 -0.03 -3.24
N LEU A 197 16.00 0.73 -3.48
CA LEU A 197 16.35 1.21 -4.81
C LEU A 197 16.69 0.03 -5.75
N LEU A 198 17.47 -0.94 -5.26
CA LEU A 198 17.81 -2.14 -6.00
C LEU A 198 16.56 -2.96 -6.35
N ASP A 199 15.69 -3.24 -5.38
CA ASP A 199 14.46 -4.01 -5.59
C ASP A 199 13.53 -3.36 -6.64
N LYS A 200 13.41 -2.03 -6.61
CA LYS A 200 12.62 -1.26 -7.60
C LYS A 200 13.19 -1.38 -9.01
N ASN A 201 14.51 -1.50 -9.16
CA ASN A 201 15.18 -1.62 -10.45
C ASN A 201 15.10 -3.04 -11.03
N ILE A 202 15.10 -4.07 -10.18
CA ILE A 202 14.90 -5.47 -10.60
C ILE A 202 13.52 -5.65 -11.26
N GLY A 203 12.48 -4.98 -10.75
CA GLY A 203 11.13 -5.02 -11.33
C GLY A 203 11.00 -4.37 -12.73
N LYS A 204 11.92 -3.47 -13.10
CA LYS A 204 11.93 -2.81 -14.42
C LYS A 204 12.79 -3.54 -15.45
N GLY A 205 13.78 -4.32 -15.02
CA GLY A 205 14.65 -5.10 -15.91
C GLY A 205 13.95 -6.27 -16.61
N LEU A 206 12.98 -6.91 -15.96
CA LEU A 206 12.22 -8.05 -16.51
C LEU A 206 11.22 -7.66 -17.63
N ILE A 207 10.92 -6.37 -17.79
CA ILE A 207 10.03 -5.88 -18.87
C ILE A 207 10.84 -5.59 -20.14
N LYS A 208 12.14 -5.27 -20.02
CA LYS A 208 12.99 -4.98 -21.19
C LYS A 208 13.52 -6.23 -21.88
N SER A 209 13.67 -7.36 -21.19
CA SER A 209 14.18 -8.62 -21.78
C SER A 209 13.09 -9.49 -22.43
N ARG A 210 11.86 -8.98 -22.58
CA ARG A 210 10.74 -9.64 -23.30
C ARG A 210 10.45 -9.01 -24.67
N ARG A 211 11.36 -8.17 -25.16
CA ARG A 211 11.36 -7.62 -26.51
C ARG A 211 12.69 -7.96 -27.18
N ILE A 212 12.86 -9.24 -27.49
CA ILE A 212 13.61 -9.72 -28.64
C ILE A 212 12.73 -10.80 -29.26
#